data_AF-A0A920VAI7-F1
#
_entry.id   AF-A0A920VAI7-F1
#
_cell.length_a   1.000
_cell.length_b   1.000
_cell.length_c   1.000
_cell.angle_alpha   90.00
_cell.angle_beta   90.00
_cell.angle_gamma   90.00
#
_symmetry.space_group_name_H-M   'P 1'
#
loop_
_entity.id
_entity.type
_entity.pdbx_description
1 polymer ?
#
loop_
_entity_poly.entity_id
_entity_poly.type
_entity_poly.pdbx_seq_one_letter_code
_entity_poly.pdbx_strand_id
1 'polypeptide(L)'
;MLTYGGSQSIESPSYYEDVSKKLMTDLGIDFQKFYTAYDFDYFKSRGLNSSFYFNETTFGQNKIVHNVPGYRYDINHKKNTKPENIQKVVKKMPISDQSKKEFLKLFLDRTDFFPEMTLEEKYYYLDSISYEDYLKKYHKVGDEVIGVFHSMLWALWGVGTESIPAFGAFSMGFQDSLA
;
A
#
# COMPACT_ATOMS: atom_id res chain seq x y z
N MET A 1 -21.01 7.34 2.27
CA MET A 1 -20.06 6.38 1.66
C MET A 1 -20.88 5.40 0.83
N LEU A 2 -20.62 5.31 -0.47
CA LEU A 2 -21.11 4.19 -1.29
C LEU A 2 -19.99 3.16 -1.29
N THR A 3 -20.26 1.95 -0.79
CA THR A 3 -19.28 0.88 -0.66
C THR A 3 -19.91 -0.46 -1.05
N TYR A 4 -19.11 -1.51 -1.08
CA TYR A 4 -19.55 -2.89 -1.31
C TYR A 4 -20.41 -3.38 -0.14
N GLY A 5 -21.58 -3.97 -0.41
CA GLY A 5 -22.45 -4.59 0.61
C GLY A 5 -22.03 -6.01 1.02
N GLY A 6 -20.76 -6.37 0.79
CA GLY A 6 -20.24 -7.74 0.91
C GLY A 6 -18.81 -7.82 0.35
N SER A 7 -18.40 -9.00 -0.13
CA SER A 7 -17.06 -9.19 -0.71
C SER A 7 -16.81 -8.25 -1.89
N GLN A 8 -15.70 -7.51 -1.84
CA GLN A 8 -15.29 -6.59 -2.91
C GLN A 8 -14.82 -7.35 -4.17
N SER A 9 -14.05 -8.43 -3.99
CA SER A 9 -13.35 -9.12 -5.09
C SER A 9 -13.04 -10.58 -4.76
N ILE A 10 -12.78 -11.37 -5.80
CA ILE A 10 -12.10 -12.66 -5.72
C ILE A 10 -10.60 -12.40 -5.86
N GLU A 11 -9.84 -12.58 -4.79
CA GLU A 11 -8.41 -12.28 -4.79
C GLU A 11 -7.59 -13.48 -5.25
N SER A 12 -6.76 -13.24 -6.27
CA SER A 12 -5.74 -14.15 -6.81
C SER A 12 -6.18 -15.62 -7.00
N PRO A 13 -7.26 -15.89 -7.76
CA PRO A 13 -7.81 -17.24 -7.94
C PRO A 13 -6.84 -18.25 -8.58
N SER A 14 -5.75 -17.76 -9.19
CA SER A 14 -4.67 -18.61 -9.70
C SER A 14 -4.00 -19.46 -8.62
N TYR A 15 -3.91 -18.93 -7.38
CA TYR A 15 -3.28 -19.63 -6.25
C TYR A 15 -4.24 -20.53 -5.47
N TYR A 16 -5.50 -20.63 -5.90
CA TYR A 16 -6.45 -21.49 -5.20
C TYR A 16 -6.06 -22.96 -5.35
N GLU A 17 -6.28 -23.73 -4.29
CA GLU A 17 -6.23 -25.18 -4.31
C GLU A 17 -7.21 -25.74 -5.35
N ASP A 18 -6.93 -26.93 -5.87
CA ASP A 18 -7.73 -27.53 -6.94
C ASP A 18 -9.20 -27.73 -6.54
N VAL A 19 -9.45 -28.05 -5.27
CA VAL A 19 -10.82 -28.15 -4.71
C VAL A 19 -11.58 -26.82 -4.78
N SER A 20 -10.90 -25.72 -4.48
CA SER A 20 -11.49 -24.37 -4.52
C SER A 20 -11.71 -23.91 -5.96
N LYS A 21 -10.77 -24.18 -6.87
CA LYS A 21 -10.93 -23.93 -8.32
C LYS A 21 -12.11 -24.69 -8.89
N LYS A 22 -12.27 -25.96 -8.50
CA LYS A 22 -13.40 -26.79 -8.89
C LYS A 22 -14.72 -26.20 -8.39
N LEU A 23 -14.80 -25.78 -7.13
CA LEU A 23 -16.00 -25.14 -6.59
C LEU A 23 -16.39 -23.90 -7.40
N MET A 24 -15.43 -23.03 -7.75
CA MET A 24 -15.71 -21.84 -8.58
C MET A 24 -16.29 -22.23 -9.94
N THR A 25 -15.75 -23.26 -10.57
CA THR A 25 -16.23 -23.77 -11.85
C THR A 25 -17.62 -24.39 -11.74
N ASP A 26 -17.89 -25.17 -10.68
CA ASP A 26 -19.20 -25.79 -10.42
C ASP A 26 -20.28 -24.74 -10.15
N LEU A 27 -19.90 -23.58 -9.58
CA LEU A 27 -20.77 -22.40 -9.44
C LEU A 27 -20.93 -21.60 -10.75
N GLY A 28 -20.32 -22.04 -11.85
CA GLY A 28 -20.38 -21.37 -13.15
C GLY A 28 -19.50 -20.12 -13.27
N ILE A 29 -18.57 -19.92 -12.34
CA ILE A 29 -17.64 -18.78 -12.36
C ILE A 29 -16.49 -19.09 -13.32
N ASP A 30 -16.42 -18.33 -14.41
CA ASP A 30 -15.36 -18.40 -15.40
C ASP A 30 -14.47 -17.16 -15.31
N PHE A 31 -13.28 -17.32 -14.72
CA PHE A 31 -12.31 -16.24 -14.56
C PHE A 31 -11.75 -15.73 -15.89
N GLN A 32 -11.77 -16.53 -16.97
CA GLN A 32 -11.26 -16.08 -18.27
C GLN A 32 -12.16 -15.00 -18.89
N LYS A 33 -13.47 -15.08 -18.66
CA LYS A 33 -14.42 -14.04 -19.10
C LYS A 33 -14.13 -12.69 -18.44
N PHE A 34 -13.62 -12.67 -17.22
CA PHE A 34 -13.28 -11.42 -16.53
C PHE A 34 -12.25 -10.60 -17.33
N TYR A 35 -11.23 -11.24 -17.89
CA TYR A 35 -10.15 -10.54 -18.60
C TYR A 35 -10.58 -9.88 -19.90
N THR A 36 -11.74 -10.26 -20.46
CA THR A 36 -12.32 -9.62 -21.65
C THR A 36 -13.49 -8.70 -21.31
N ALA A 37 -14.21 -8.95 -20.22
CA ALA A 37 -15.35 -8.14 -19.79
C ALA A 37 -14.96 -6.93 -18.93
N TYR A 38 -13.83 -6.98 -18.22
CA TYR A 38 -13.40 -5.90 -17.34
C TYR A 38 -12.58 -4.84 -18.10
N ASP A 39 -13.00 -3.59 -18.02
CA ASP A 39 -12.27 -2.45 -18.57
C ASP A 39 -11.10 -2.06 -17.63
N PHE A 40 -9.94 -2.68 -17.83
CA PHE A 40 -8.73 -2.38 -17.05
C PHE A 40 -8.22 -0.95 -17.24
N ASP A 41 -8.61 -0.28 -18.34
CA ASP A 41 -8.26 1.11 -18.62
C ASP A 41 -9.37 2.09 -18.19
N TYR A 42 -10.42 1.64 -17.48
CA TYR A 42 -11.60 2.45 -17.16
C TYR A 42 -11.24 3.80 -16.52
N PHE A 43 -10.41 3.77 -15.47
CA PHE A 43 -9.98 4.98 -14.76
C PHE A 43 -9.02 5.82 -15.60
N LYS A 44 -8.04 5.17 -16.23
CA LYS A 44 -6.99 5.82 -17.01
C LYS A 44 -7.55 6.54 -18.25
N SER A 45 -8.44 5.90 -19.01
CA SER A 45 -9.09 6.46 -20.20
C SER A 45 -9.96 7.69 -19.88
N ARG A 46 -10.42 7.82 -18.64
CA ARG A 46 -11.24 8.94 -18.15
C ARG A 46 -10.42 10.00 -17.40
N GLY A 47 -9.09 9.86 -17.36
CA GLY A 47 -8.22 10.78 -16.64
C GLY A 47 -8.44 10.79 -15.12
N LEU A 48 -9.05 9.73 -14.56
CA LEU A 48 -9.24 9.57 -13.12
C LEU A 48 -7.92 9.15 -12.47
N ASN A 49 -7.62 9.72 -11.30
CA ASN A 49 -6.37 9.51 -10.59
C ASN A 49 -6.64 9.22 -9.11
N SER A 50 -5.69 8.55 -8.46
CA SER A 50 -5.71 8.34 -7.03
C SER A 50 -5.33 9.60 -6.25
N SER A 51 -5.92 9.72 -5.07
CA SER A 51 -5.69 10.83 -4.15
C SER A 51 -5.78 10.33 -2.73
N PHE A 52 -5.05 10.98 -1.83
CA PHE A 52 -5.15 10.74 -0.40
C PHE A 52 -5.90 11.90 0.26
N TYR A 53 -6.87 11.57 1.11
CA TYR A 53 -7.61 12.54 1.89
C TYR A 53 -7.04 12.65 3.30
N PHE A 54 -6.51 13.83 3.63
CA PHE A 54 -6.11 14.19 4.98
C PHE A 54 -7.32 14.84 5.66
N ASN A 55 -7.80 14.23 6.74
CA ASN A 55 -8.89 14.77 7.53
C ASN A 55 -8.37 15.80 8.56
N GLU A 56 -9.23 16.76 8.93
CA GLU A 56 -8.89 17.82 9.88
C GLU A 56 -8.58 17.33 11.29
N THR A 57 -9.30 16.33 11.79
CA THR A 57 -9.11 15.80 13.14
C THR A 57 -7.71 15.22 13.35
N THR A 58 -7.14 14.55 12.35
CA THR A 58 -5.82 13.93 12.41
C THR A 58 -4.71 14.86 11.92
N PHE A 59 -4.94 15.62 10.85
CA PHE A 59 -3.90 16.35 10.12
C PHE A 59 -4.10 17.88 10.13
N GLY A 60 -5.00 18.39 10.96
CA GLY A 60 -5.23 19.83 11.18
C GLY A 60 -5.96 20.56 10.04
N GLN A 61 -6.18 19.92 8.89
CA GLN A 61 -7.06 20.45 7.84
C GLN A 61 -7.62 19.36 6.93
N ASN A 62 -8.83 19.58 6.42
CA ASN A 62 -9.40 18.76 5.36
C ASN A 62 -8.72 19.08 4.03
N LYS A 63 -7.94 18.15 3.49
CA LYS A 63 -7.18 18.36 2.25
C LYS A 63 -7.04 17.09 1.43
N ILE A 64 -7.34 17.19 0.14
CA ILE A 64 -7.05 16.15 -0.83
C ILE A 64 -5.68 16.43 -1.46
N VAL A 65 -4.81 15.43 -1.47
CA VAL A 65 -3.52 15.48 -2.18
C VAL A 65 -3.49 14.38 -3.22
N HIS A 66 -3.32 14.78 -4.48
CA HIS A 66 -3.23 13.86 -5.61
C HIS A 66 -1.84 13.21 -5.70
N ASN A 67 -1.79 12.00 -6.26
CA ASN A 67 -0.56 11.29 -6.61
C ASN A 67 0.37 10.99 -5.41
N VAL A 68 -0.19 10.84 -4.21
CA VAL A 68 0.57 10.35 -3.04
C VAL A 68 1.03 8.91 -3.34
N PRO A 69 2.31 8.57 -3.13
CA PRO A 69 2.76 7.19 -3.32
C PRO A 69 2.03 6.26 -2.36
N GLY A 70 1.61 5.10 -2.86
CA GLY A 70 0.88 4.09 -2.10
C GLY A 70 1.18 2.69 -2.61
N TYR A 71 0.36 1.71 -2.23
CA TYR A 71 0.57 0.30 -2.56
C TYR A 71 0.53 0.01 -4.07
N ARG A 72 1.08 -1.14 -4.46
CA ARG A 72 1.36 -1.57 -5.84
C ARG A 72 0.15 -1.65 -6.77
N TYR A 73 -1.05 -1.75 -6.20
CA TYR A 73 -2.32 -1.80 -6.94
C TYR A 73 -2.96 -0.43 -7.14
N ASP A 74 -2.32 0.65 -6.69
CA ASP A 74 -2.75 2.01 -7.01
C ASP A 74 -2.72 2.25 -8.54
N ILE A 75 -3.76 2.91 -9.07
CA ILE A 75 -3.98 3.14 -10.52
C ILE A 75 -2.74 3.76 -11.19
N ASN A 76 -2.00 4.59 -10.46
CA ASN A 76 -0.81 5.28 -10.96
C ASN A 76 0.46 4.92 -10.17
N HIS A 77 0.51 3.74 -9.52
CA HIS A 77 1.59 3.35 -8.61
C HIS A 77 2.99 3.67 -9.19
N LYS A 78 3.31 3.14 -10.38
CA LYS A 78 4.62 3.34 -11.04
C LYS A 78 4.99 4.81 -11.30
N LYS A 79 3.99 5.69 -11.45
CA LYS A 79 4.19 7.13 -11.62
C LYS A 79 4.28 7.84 -10.27
N ASN A 80 3.47 7.40 -9.31
CA ASN A 80 3.38 7.99 -7.99
C ASN A 80 4.62 7.70 -7.12
N THR A 81 5.25 6.54 -7.31
CA THR A 81 6.48 6.13 -6.61
C THR A 81 7.76 6.67 -7.24
N LYS A 82 7.68 7.45 -8.33
CA LYS A 82 8.88 8.07 -8.89
C LYS A 82 9.45 9.15 -7.96
N PRO A 83 10.78 9.24 -7.77
CA PRO A 83 11.40 10.21 -6.88
C PRO A 83 10.95 11.66 -7.12
N GLU A 84 10.85 12.09 -8.38
CA GLU A 84 10.42 13.43 -8.74
C GLU A 84 8.96 13.71 -8.35
N ASN A 85 8.08 12.70 -8.39
CA ASN A 85 6.71 12.83 -7.95
C ASN A 85 6.64 12.90 -6.41
N ILE A 86 7.33 12.00 -5.72
CA ILE A 86 7.34 11.96 -4.24
C ILE A 86 7.82 13.32 -3.68
N GLN A 87 8.93 13.85 -4.21
CA GLN A 87 9.47 15.17 -3.81
C GLN A 87 8.49 16.32 -4.06
N LYS A 88 7.69 16.24 -5.12
CA LYS A 88 6.67 17.25 -5.44
C LYS A 88 5.45 17.14 -4.54
N VAL A 89 4.99 15.92 -4.29
CA VAL A 89 3.71 15.65 -3.60
C VAL A 89 3.84 15.82 -2.09
N VAL A 90 4.96 15.40 -1.50
CA VAL A 90 5.19 15.53 -0.05
C VAL A 90 5.11 16.98 0.43
N LYS A 91 5.54 17.95 -0.40
CA LYS A 91 5.45 19.40 -0.10
C LYS A 91 3.99 19.86 0.06
N LYS A 92 3.04 19.14 -0.53
CA LYS A 92 1.61 19.44 -0.47
C LYS A 92 0.91 18.74 0.68
N MET A 93 1.52 17.71 1.28
CA MET A 93 0.94 16.99 2.41
C MET A 93 0.81 17.92 3.62
N PRO A 94 -0.35 17.94 4.29
CA PRO A 94 -0.60 18.78 5.46
C PRO A 94 -0.02 18.16 6.73
N ILE A 95 1.26 17.79 6.69
CA ILE A 95 2.00 17.21 7.82
C ILE A 95 3.19 18.12 8.17
N SER A 96 3.80 17.91 9.32
CA SER A 96 4.97 18.66 9.76
C SER A 96 6.14 18.57 8.79
N ASP A 97 7.00 19.59 8.77
CA ASP A 97 8.19 19.59 7.91
C ASP A 97 9.18 18.47 8.27
N GLN A 98 9.18 18.03 9.52
CA GLN A 98 9.95 16.86 9.95
C GLN A 98 9.38 15.59 9.31
N SER A 99 8.07 15.37 9.40
CA SER A 99 7.41 14.19 8.83
C SER A 99 7.46 14.18 7.30
N LYS A 100 7.50 15.33 6.62
CA LYS A 100 7.79 15.38 5.17
C LYS A 100 9.17 14.82 4.84
N LYS A 101 10.20 15.10 5.65
CA LYS A 101 11.56 14.56 5.44
C LYS A 101 11.62 13.07 5.69
N GLU A 102 10.97 12.61 6.76
CA GLU A 102 10.86 11.19 7.11
C GLU A 102 10.11 10.39 6.03
N PHE A 103 8.95 10.90 5.59
CA PHE A 103 8.17 10.30 4.51
C PHE A 103 8.98 10.22 3.21
N LEU A 104 9.72 11.27 2.85
CA LEU A 104 10.63 11.23 1.70
C LEU A 104 11.68 10.12 1.83
N LYS A 105 12.30 10.02 3.00
CA LYS A 105 13.33 9.03 3.26
C LYS A 105 12.80 7.61 3.08
N LEU A 106 11.59 7.31 3.57
CA LEU A 106 10.98 5.98 3.44
C LEU A 106 10.92 5.47 1.99
N PHE A 107 10.62 6.34 1.02
CA PHE A 107 10.51 5.93 -0.38
C PHE A 107 11.83 6.02 -1.16
N LEU A 108 12.80 6.79 -0.70
CA LEU A 108 14.05 7.07 -1.43
C LEU A 108 15.27 6.36 -0.85
N ASP A 109 15.23 6.01 0.43
CA ASP A 109 16.27 5.24 1.09
C ASP A 109 16.24 3.79 0.57
N ARG A 110 17.43 3.21 0.39
CA ARG A 110 17.66 1.84 -0.08
C ARG A 110 18.58 1.09 0.89
N THR A 111 18.66 1.55 2.13
CA THR A 111 19.46 0.93 3.19
C THR A 111 18.94 -0.47 3.50
N ASP A 112 19.87 -1.43 3.45
CA ASP A 112 19.69 -2.76 4.04
C ASP A 112 19.94 -2.71 5.54
N PHE A 113 18.87 -2.94 6.32
CA PHE A 113 18.95 -3.00 7.77
C PHE A 113 19.39 -4.37 8.30
N PHE A 114 19.47 -5.38 7.44
CA PHE A 114 19.77 -6.77 7.78
C PHE A 114 20.80 -7.39 6.80
N PRO A 115 21.94 -6.74 6.51
CA PRO A 115 22.88 -7.21 5.48
C PRO A 115 23.48 -8.59 5.77
N GLU A 116 23.48 -9.01 7.03
CA GLU A 116 24.00 -10.31 7.47
C GLU A 116 22.95 -11.43 7.43
N MET A 117 21.68 -11.11 7.12
CA MET A 117 20.61 -12.11 7.00
C MET A 117 20.46 -12.58 5.55
N THR A 118 20.17 -13.86 5.38
CA THR A 118 19.66 -14.41 4.12
C THR A 118 18.26 -13.87 3.79
N LEU A 119 17.82 -14.02 2.55
CA LEU A 119 16.46 -13.63 2.13
C LEU A 119 15.36 -14.33 2.94
N GLU A 120 15.57 -15.60 3.28
CA GLU A 120 14.62 -16.39 4.08
C GLU A 120 14.57 -15.90 5.53
N GLU A 121 15.72 -15.58 6.14
CA GLU A 121 15.77 -14.98 7.47
C GLU A 121 15.12 -13.59 7.50
N LYS A 122 15.36 -12.76 6.47
CA LYS A 122 14.69 -11.47 6.31
C LYS A 122 13.17 -11.63 6.21
N TYR A 123 12.70 -12.62 5.44
CA TYR A 123 11.28 -12.94 5.32
C TYR A 123 10.68 -13.25 6.70
N TYR A 124 11.18 -14.26 7.41
CA TYR A 124 10.60 -14.67 8.70
C TYR A 124 10.72 -13.57 9.76
N TYR A 125 11.82 -12.80 9.74
CA TYR A 125 11.96 -11.68 10.66
C TYR A 125 10.93 -10.58 10.39
N LEU A 126 10.79 -10.14 9.14
CA LEU A 126 9.82 -9.10 8.75
C LEU A 126 8.37 -9.58 8.89
N ASP A 127 8.12 -10.88 8.80
CA ASP A 127 6.80 -11.48 9.05
C ASP A 127 6.47 -11.52 10.55
N SER A 128 7.49 -11.58 11.42
CA SER A 128 7.33 -11.66 12.88
C SER A 128 7.14 -10.30 13.58
N ILE A 129 7.36 -9.18 12.90
CA ILE A 129 7.23 -7.82 13.46
C ILE A 129 6.14 -7.03 12.74
N SER A 130 5.49 -6.12 13.47
CA SER A 130 4.52 -5.21 12.85
C SER A 130 5.20 -4.22 11.92
N TYR A 131 4.47 -3.73 10.92
CA TYR A 131 4.96 -2.67 10.04
C TYR A 131 5.24 -1.38 10.83
N GLU A 132 4.44 -1.10 11.87
CA GLU A 132 4.71 0.01 12.78
C GLU A 132 6.05 -0.13 13.50
N ASP A 133 6.34 -1.29 14.08
CA ASP A 133 7.62 -1.54 14.76
C ASP A 133 8.78 -1.42 13.78
N TYR A 134 8.61 -1.91 12.55
CA TYR A 134 9.61 -1.78 11.51
C TYR A 134 9.90 -0.30 11.19
N LEU A 135 8.85 0.51 10.99
CA LEU A 135 8.97 1.94 10.72
C LEU A 135 9.63 2.69 11.88
N LYS A 136 9.24 2.42 13.13
CA LYS A 136 9.81 3.05 14.34
C LYS A 136 11.27 2.64 14.56
N LYS A 137 11.59 1.35 14.48
CA LYS A 137 12.90 0.81 14.84
C LYS A 137 13.98 1.08 13.79
N TYR A 138 13.66 0.89 12.51
CA TYR A 138 14.64 0.93 11.43
C TYR A 138 14.67 2.27 10.72
N HIS A 139 13.50 2.79 10.35
CA HIS A 139 13.39 4.07 9.66
C HIS A 139 13.32 5.28 10.59
N LYS A 140 13.04 5.06 11.89
CA LYS A 140 12.99 6.08 12.95
C LYS A 140 12.02 7.22 12.62
N VAL A 141 10.88 6.87 12.04
CA VAL A 141 9.84 7.85 11.70
C VAL A 141 8.91 8.12 12.89
N GLY A 142 8.38 9.34 12.96
CA GLY A 142 7.46 9.75 14.02
C GLY A 142 6.02 9.30 13.77
N ASP A 143 5.17 9.45 14.80
CA ASP A 143 3.78 9.00 14.80
C ASP A 143 2.92 9.65 13.71
N GLU A 144 3.22 10.89 13.29
CA GLU A 144 2.49 11.55 12.20
C GLU A 144 2.68 10.84 10.86
N VAL A 145 3.89 10.33 10.56
CA VAL A 145 4.14 9.52 9.35
C VAL A 145 3.43 8.17 9.47
N ILE A 146 3.51 7.54 10.64
CA ILE A 146 2.84 6.26 10.92
C ILE A 146 1.33 6.40 10.72
N GLY A 147 0.72 7.50 11.19
CA GLY A 147 -0.69 7.82 10.98
C GLY A 147 -1.09 7.93 9.49
N VAL A 148 -0.19 8.41 8.62
CA VAL A 148 -0.41 8.42 7.17
C VAL A 148 -0.47 6.98 6.63
N PHE A 149 0.49 6.13 6.98
CA PHE A 149 0.49 4.72 6.53
C PHE A 149 -0.66 3.92 7.14
N HIS A 150 -1.01 4.17 8.39
CA HIS A 150 -2.14 3.57 9.07
C HIS A 150 -3.45 3.86 8.33
N SER A 151 -3.71 5.13 8.02
CA SER A 151 -4.87 5.53 7.21
C SER A 151 -4.86 4.93 5.80
N MET A 152 -3.67 4.80 5.19
CA MET A 152 -3.53 4.23 3.84
C MET A 152 -3.80 2.72 3.83
N LEU A 153 -3.32 2.01 4.84
CA LEU A 153 -3.44 0.55 4.97
C LEU A 153 -4.84 0.14 5.43
N TRP A 154 -5.56 0.96 6.19
CA TRP A 154 -6.98 0.73 6.50
C TRP A 154 -7.84 0.52 5.26
N ALA A 155 -7.60 1.29 4.21
CA ALA A 155 -8.35 1.17 2.96
C ALA A 155 -8.14 -0.18 2.24
N LEU A 156 -7.07 -0.91 2.59
CA LEU A 156 -6.71 -2.18 1.96
C LEU A 156 -6.92 -3.38 2.90
N TRP A 157 -6.46 -3.30 4.14
CA TRP A 157 -6.44 -4.41 5.10
C TRP A 157 -7.51 -4.29 6.20
N GLY A 158 -8.13 -3.12 6.38
CA GLY A 158 -9.12 -2.87 7.43
C GLY A 158 -8.55 -2.82 8.85
N VAL A 159 -7.23 -2.95 9.02
CA VAL A 159 -6.53 -2.91 10.31
C VAL A 159 -5.30 -2.01 10.24
N GLY A 160 -4.84 -1.55 11.40
CA GLY A 160 -3.73 -0.62 11.53
C GLY A 160 -2.34 -1.22 11.25
N THR A 161 -1.35 -0.34 11.17
CA THR A 161 0.09 -0.64 10.97
C THR A 161 0.67 -1.59 12.01
N GLU A 162 0.12 -1.59 13.21
CA GLU A 162 0.45 -2.46 14.33
C GLU A 162 -0.03 -3.90 14.17
N SER A 163 -0.99 -4.14 13.28
CA SER A 163 -1.62 -5.46 13.04
C SER A 163 -1.21 -6.08 11.69
N ILE A 164 -0.33 -5.42 10.94
CA ILE A 164 0.14 -5.87 9.62
C ILE A 164 1.61 -6.25 9.75
N PRO A 165 2.02 -7.47 9.36
CA PRO A 165 3.43 -7.83 9.30
C PRO A 165 4.21 -6.88 8.39
N ALA A 166 5.44 -6.51 8.78
CA ALA A 166 6.28 -5.64 7.96
C ALA A 166 6.52 -6.23 6.56
N PHE A 167 6.66 -7.56 6.47
CA PHE A 167 6.74 -8.25 5.19
C PHE A 167 5.48 -8.07 4.33
N GLY A 168 4.29 -8.06 4.94
CA GLY A 168 3.03 -7.79 4.27
C GLY A 168 3.03 -6.43 3.56
N ALA A 169 3.43 -5.37 4.27
CA ALA A 169 3.55 -4.03 3.70
C ALA A 169 4.63 -3.95 2.60
N PHE A 170 5.76 -4.64 2.79
CA PHE A 170 6.80 -4.77 1.76
C PHE A 170 6.24 -5.41 0.47
N SER A 171 5.54 -6.54 0.60
CA SER A 171 4.96 -7.26 -0.55
C SER A 171 3.94 -6.41 -1.33
N MET A 172 3.31 -5.44 -0.65
CA MET A 172 2.39 -4.47 -1.23
C MET A 172 3.09 -3.29 -1.92
N GLY A 173 4.42 -3.24 -1.98
CA GLY A 173 5.17 -2.21 -2.71
C GLY A 173 5.28 -0.88 -1.97
N PHE A 174 5.15 -0.88 -0.64
CA PHE A 174 5.45 0.31 0.16
C PHE A 174 6.95 0.59 0.29
N GLN A 175 7.79 -0.40 -0.01
CA GLN A 175 9.26 -0.31 -0.07
C GLN A 175 9.76 -1.13 -1.26
N ASP A 176 10.75 -0.61 -1.99
CA ASP A 176 11.27 -1.21 -3.23
C ASP A 176 12.41 -2.21 -3.01
N SER A 177 13.05 -2.21 -1.84
CA SER A 177 14.11 -3.17 -1.49
C SER A 177 13.65 -4.02 -0.31
N LEU A 178 13.66 -5.36 -0.48
CA LEU A 178 13.84 -6.26 0.66
C LEU A 178 15.12 -5.74 1.27
N ALA A 179 15.03 -5.22 2.51
CA ALA A 179 16.13 -4.63 3.28
C ALA A 179 17.45 -4.97 2.61
#